data_AF-A0A2V6GML9-F1
#
_entry.id   AF-A0A2V6GML9-F1
#
_cell.length_a   1.000
_cell.length_b   1.000
_cell.length_c   1.000
_cell.angle_alpha   90.00
_cell.angle_beta   90.00
_cell.angle_gamma   90.00
#
_symmetry.space_group_name_H-M   'P 1'
#
loop_
_entity.id
_entity.type
_entity.pdbx_description
1 polymer ?
#
loop_
_entity_poly.entity_id
_entity_poly.type
_entity_poly.pdbx_seq_one_letter_code
_entity_poly.pdbx_strand_id
1 'polypeptide(L)'
;IIRHAYQLRDDQLIALSMEGLRKCVRMRLRDYGEQVPTHEMRGRSHDIIEPGGLGLHLMKNAFDRVDYILKPRGTELVLTKNLEGPM
;
A
#
# COMPACT_ATOMS: atom_id res chain seq x y z
N ILE A 1 -6.73 -3.22 1.24
CA ILE A 1 -6.77 -4.65 0.83
C ILE A 1 -8.13 -5.27 1.16
N ILE A 2 -8.46 -5.57 2.43
CA ILE A 2 -9.71 -6.29 2.82
C ILE A 2 -10.98 -5.76 2.11
N ARG A 3 -11.27 -4.45 2.24
CA ARG A 3 -12.43 -3.83 1.60
C ARG A 3 -12.37 -3.84 0.07
N HIS A 4 -11.21 -3.55 -0.51
CA HIS A 4 -11.08 -3.22 -1.93
C HIS A 4 -10.71 -4.42 -2.82
N ALA A 5 -9.73 -5.22 -2.40
CA ALA A 5 -9.28 -6.39 -3.17
C ALA A 5 -10.14 -7.62 -2.87
N TYR A 6 -10.67 -7.74 -1.66
CA TYR A 6 -11.38 -8.95 -1.19
C TYR A 6 -12.85 -8.74 -0.92
N GLN A 7 -13.39 -7.53 -1.11
CA GLN A 7 -14.82 -7.25 -0.93
C GLN A 7 -15.37 -7.75 0.42
N LEU A 8 -14.57 -7.54 1.49
CA LEU A 8 -14.87 -7.97 2.87
C LEU A 8 -14.92 -9.49 3.11
N ARG A 9 -14.46 -10.31 2.16
CA ARG A 9 -14.22 -11.73 2.41
C ARG A 9 -13.12 -11.92 3.45
N ASP A 10 -13.33 -12.86 4.36
CA ASP A 10 -12.47 -13.20 5.48
C ASP A 10 -11.59 -14.43 5.22
N ASP A 11 -11.81 -15.13 4.11
CA ASP A 11 -11.10 -16.33 3.69
C ASP A 11 -9.88 -16.04 2.77
N GLN A 12 -9.48 -14.78 2.64
CA GLN A 12 -8.44 -14.35 1.70
C GLN A 12 -7.13 -14.00 2.40
N LEU A 13 -6.01 -14.48 1.85
CA LEU A 13 -4.67 -14.27 2.41
C LEU A 13 -4.18 -12.83 2.22
N ILE A 14 -3.65 -12.22 3.27
CA ILE A 14 -2.82 -11.01 3.17
C ILE A 14 -1.45 -11.34 3.73
N ALA A 15 -0.40 -11.23 2.93
CA ALA A 15 0.96 -11.44 3.40
C ALA A 15 1.60 -10.09 3.78
N LEU A 16 2.14 -10.00 5.00
CA LEU A 16 2.96 -8.90 5.47
C LEU A 16 4.39 -9.40 5.63
N SER A 17 5.34 -8.69 5.03
CA SER A 17 6.77 -8.87 5.32
C SER A 17 7.37 -7.55 5.74
N MET A 18 8.35 -7.61 6.64
CA MET A 18 9.07 -6.44 7.14
C MET A 18 10.56 -6.75 7.11
N GLU A 19 11.35 -5.80 6.60
CA GLU A 19 12.80 -5.87 6.61
C GLU A 19 13.37 -4.59 7.23
N GLY A 20 14.25 -4.76 8.21
CA GLY A 20 15.10 -3.69 8.70
C GLY A 20 16.26 -3.49 7.74
N LEU A 21 16.48 -2.26 7.31
CA LEU A 21 17.64 -1.83 6.53
C LEU A 21 18.46 -0.86 7.37
N ARG A 22 19.70 -0.59 6.95
CA ARG A 22 20.65 0.22 7.73
C ARG A 22 20.11 1.57 8.23
N LYS A 23 19.20 2.20 7.47
CA LYS A 23 18.64 3.53 7.78
C LYS A 23 17.11 3.61 7.68
N CYS A 24 16.43 2.49 7.46
CA CYS A 24 14.99 2.49 7.25
C CYS A 24 14.37 1.12 7.54
N VAL A 25 13.07 1.11 7.76
CA VAL A 25 12.26 -0.10 7.74
C VAL A 25 11.49 -0.12 6.43
N ARG A 26 11.49 -1.28 5.76
CA ARG A 26 10.64 -1.51 4.60
C ARG A 26 9.61 -2.58 4.91
N MET A 27 8.36 -2.27 4.62
CA MET A 27 7.22 -3.16 4.80
C MET A 27 6.65 -3.49 3.42
N ARG A 28 6.26 -4.73 3.18
CA ARG A 28 5.52 -5.14 1.98
C ARG A 28 4.22 -5.80 2.41
N LEU A 29 3.10 -5.23 1.97
CA LEU A 29 1.79 -5.87 2.08
C LEU A 29 1.41 -6.43 0.71
N ARG A 30 1.01 -7.69 0.69
CA ARG A 30 0.71 -8.42 -0.53
C ARG A 30 -0.69 -9.02 -0.46
N ASP A 31 -1.49 -8.71 -1.48
CA ASP A 31 -2.75 -9.39 -1.76
C ASP A 31 -2.65 -10.22 -3.05
N TYR A 32 -3.63 -11.11 -3.22
CA TYR A 32 -3.73 -12.06 -4.33
C TYR A 32 -5.12 -11.99 -4.99
N GLY A 33 -5.82 -10.87 -4.79
CA GLY A 33 -7.16 -10.65 -5.33
C GLY A 33 -7.15 -10.49 -6.84
N GLU A 34 -8.33 -10.37 -7.44
CA GLU A 34 -8.41 -10.00 -8.85
C GLU A 34 -7.86 -8.58 -9.04
N GLN A 35 -7.12 -8.34 -10.13
CA GLN A 35 -6.66 -7.00 -10.44
C GLN A 35 -7.87 -6.10 -10.60
N VAL A 36 -7.97 -5.07 -9.75
CA VAL A 36 -8.85 -3.94 -10.03
C VAL A 36 -8.37 -3.37 -11.37
N PRO A 37 -9.25 -3.24 -12.39
CA PRO A 37 -8.85 -2.71 -13.68
C PRO A 37 -8.15 -1.36 -13.50
N THR A 38 -7.00 -1.18 -14.16
CA THR A 38 -6.07 -0.04 -14.04
C THR A 38 -6.69 1.35 -14.22
N HIS A 39 -7.92 1.44 -14.73
CA HIS A 39 -8.65 2.71 -14.83
C HIS A 39 -9.12 3.27 -13.47
N GLU A 40 -9.22 2.45 -12.42
CA GLU A 40 -9.61 2.92 -11.07
C GLU A 40 -8.40 3.24 -10.16
N MET A 41 -7.21 2.72 -10.50
CA MET A 41 -5.97 2.94 -9.73
C MET A 41 -5.10 4.08 -10.26
N ARG A 42 -5.52 4.78 -11.33
CA ARG A 42 -4.89 6.05 -11.70
C ARG A 42 -5.23 7.08 -10.63
N GLY A 43 -4.25 7.38 -9.78
CA GLY A 43 -4.24 8.64 -9.03
C GLY A 43 -4.50 9.76 -10.03
N ARG A 44 -5.70 10.32 -9.98
CA ARG A 44 -6.03 11.51 -10.73
C ARG A 44 -5.04 12.58 -10.28
N SER A 45 -4.53 13.31 -11.27
CA SER A 45 -3.82 14.58 -11.14
C SER A 45 -4.16 15.29 -9.82
N HIS A 46 -3.13 15.66 -9.07
CA HIS A 46 -3.09 16.71 -8.04
C HIS A 46 -4.45 17.18 -7.46
N ASP A 47 -4.60 17.05 -6.15
CA ASP A 47 -5.58 17.75 -5.30
C ASP A 47 -7.05 17.30 -5.30
N ILE A 48 -7.35 16.01 -5.21
CA ILE A 48 -8.69 15.57 -4.80
C ILE A 48 -8.62 14.46 -3.75
N ILE A 49 -8.92 14.81 -2.50
CA ILE A 49 -9.27 13.85 -1.44
C ILE A 49 -10.77 13.53 -1.63
N GLU A 50 -11.09 12.48 -2.39
CA GLU A 50 -12.45 11.93 -2.44
C GLU A 50 -12.74 11.05 -1.21
N PRO A 51 -14.03 10.84 -0.84
CA PRO A 51 -14.41 9.95 0.25
C PRO A 51 -13.89 8.53 -0.03
N GLY A 52 -13.04 8.00 0.86
CA GLY A 52 -12.31 6.75 0.64
C GLY A 52 -10.79 6.92 0.54
N GLY A 53 -10.29 8.16 0.44
CA GLY A 53 -8.86 8.47 0.35
C GLY A 53 -8.09 8.58 1.68
N LEU A 54 -8.76 8.49 2.84
CA LEU A 54 -8.10 8.69 4.14
C LEU A 54 -6.95 7.71 4.36
N GLY A 55 -7.12 6.43 4.03
CA GLY A 55 -6.04 5.45 4.14
C GLY A 55 -4.82 5.82 3.29
N LEU A 56 -5.05 6.28 2.06
CA LEU A 56 -3.99 6.76 1.16
C LEU A 56 -3.29 7.99 1.72
N HIS A 57 -4.06 8.95 2.25
CA HIS A 57 -3.53 10.16 2.87
C HIS A 57 -2.68 9.82 4.11
N LEU A 58 -3.19 8.98 5.00
CA LEU A 58 -2.46 8.55 6.20
C LEU A 58 -1.16 7.83 5.83
N MET A 59 -1.18 6.93 4.85
CA MET A 59 0.04 6.25 4.39
C MET A 59 1.07 7.23 3.81
N LYS A 60 0.64 8.21 3.01
CA LYS A 60 1.54 9.25 2.45
C LYS A 60 2.17 10.15 3.53
N ASN A 61 1.48 10.36 4.65
CA ASN A 61 2.04 11.16 5.76
C ASN A 61 2.89 10.30 6.71
N ALA A 62 2.54 9.03 6.89
CA ALA A 62 3.23 8.15 7.82
C ALA A 62 4.56 7.65 7.26
N PHE A 63 4.67 7.42 5.95
CA PHE A 63 5.84 6.81 5.30
C PHE A 63 6.52 7.78 4.33
N ASP A 64 7.84 7.72 4.25
CA ASP A 64 8.64 8.55 3.34
C ASP A 64 8.50 8.12 1.87
N ARG A 65 8.21 6.84 1.64
CA ARG A 65 7.98 6.29 0.30
C ARG A 65 6.89 5.23 0.33
N VAL A 66 5.99 5.31 -0.66
CA VAL A 66 4.85 4.41 -0.86
C VAL A 66 4.81 4.03 -2.34
N ASP A 67 5.09 2.77 -2.67
CA ASP A 67 5.03 2.24 -4.04
C ASP A 67 3.91 1.19 -4.16
N TYR A 68 3.13 1.29 -5.24
CA TYR A 68 2.12 0.29 -5.62
C TYR A 68 2.63 -0.51 -6.80
N ILE A 69 2.89 -1.80 -6.58
CA ILE A 69 3.40 -2.70 -7.60
C ILE A 69 2.29 -3.66 -8.00
N LEU A 70 1.77 -3.49 -9.21
CA LEU A 70 0.83 -4.44 -9.80
C LEU A 70 1.56 -5.76 -10.08
N LYS A 71 0.93 -6.86 -9.72
CA LYS A 71 1.42 -8.22 -10.02
C LYS A 71 0.34 -8.98 -10.78
N PRO A 72 0.67 -10.10 -11.45
CA PRO A 72 -0.32 -10.88 -12.19
C PRO A 72 -1.57 -11.28 -11.39
N ARG A 73 -1.45 -11.44 -10.06
CA ARG A 73 -2.59 -11.66 -9.15
C ARG A 73 -2.52 -10.65 -8.01
N GLY A 74 -3.40 -9.66 -7.98
CA GLY A 74 -3.43 -8.66 -6.90
C GLY A 74 -2.28 -7.67 -6.89
N THR A 75 -2.15 -6.91 -5.79
CA THR A 75 -1.18 -5.80 -5.65
C THR A 75 -0.15 -6.07 -4.55
N GLU A 76 1.05 -5.50 -4.70
CA GLU A 76 2.05 -5.43 -3.65
C GLU A 76 2.28 -3.96 -3.30
N LEU A 77 2.00 -3.59 -2.06
CA LEU A 77 2.23 -2.26 -1.50
C LEU A 77 3.56 -2.27 -0.75
N VAL A 78 4.51 -1.45 -1.18
CA VAL A 78 5.81 -1.29 -0.53
C VAL A 78 5.83 0.05 0.20
N LEU A 79 6.05 0.01 1.51
CA LEU A 79 6.11 1.16 2.39
C LEU A 79 7.51 1.26 2.97
N THR A 80 8.16 2.42 2.85
CA THR A 80 9.48 2.66 3.45
C THR A 80 9.40 3.81 4.44
N LYS A 81 9.88 3.59 5.66
CA LYS A 81 10.04 4.60 6.69
C LYS A 81 11.51 4.74 7.04
N ASN A 82 12.08 5.92 6.87
CA ASN A 82 13.41 6.25 7.33
C ASN A 82 13.43 6.26 8.86
N LEU A 83 14.47 5.63 9.42
CA LEU A 83 14.77 5.70 10.82
C LEU A 83 15.70 6.89 11.00
N GLU A 84 15.24 7.93 11.66
CA GLU A 84 16.14 8.95 12.17
C GLU A 84 17.10 8.25 13.14
N GLY A 85 18.40 8.25 12.82
CA GLY A 85 19.39 7.72 13.74
C GLY A 85 19.40 8.55 15.03
N PRO A 86 19.83 8.01 16.18
CA PRO A 86 20.15 8.87 17.31
C PRO A 86 21.17 9.92 16.84
N MET A 87 20.87 11.20 17.09
CA MET A 87 21.79 12.32 16.88
C MET A 87 23.08 12.12 17.63
#